data_AF-A0A6A6WNP8-F1
#
_entry.id   AF-A0A6A6WNP8-F1
#
_cell.length_a   1.000
_cell.length_b   1.000
_cell.length_c   1.000
_cell.angle_alpha   90.00
_cell.angle_beta   90.00
_cell.angle_gamma   90.00
#
_symmetry.space_group_name_H-M   'P 1'
#
loop_
_entity.id
_entity.type
_entity.pdbx_description
1 polymer ?
#
loop_
_entity_poly.entity_id
_entity_poly.type
_entity_poly.pdbx_seq_one_letter_code
_entity_poly.pdbx_strand_id
1 'polypeptide(L)' 'MAPIDNALAALRSLEPGEQINITQVAKKYGCNCTTLSKRWRGVQGSIAQKLKN' A
#
# COMPACT_ATOMS: atom_id res chain seq x y z
N MET A 1 14.44 3.55 -7.91
CA MET A 1 13.16 3.40 -7.17
C MET A 1 13.32 2.33 -6.12
N ALA A 2 12.91 2.57 -4.87
CA ALA A 2 12.96 1.54 -3.84
C ALA A 2 11.85 0.50 -4.08
N PRO A 3 12.06 -0.79 -3.75
CA PRO A 3 11.06 -1.84 -3.93
C PRO A 3 9.75 -1.56 -3.17
N ILE A 4 9.83 -0.77 -2.09
CA ILE A 4 8.67 -0.31 -1.31
C ILE A 4 7.81 0.68 -2.10
N ASP A 5 8.39 1.58 -2.89
CA ASP A 5 7.62 2.56 -3.67
C ASP A 5 6.87 1.88 -4.82
N ASN A 6 7.49 0.88 -5.46
CA ASN A 6 6.84 0.06 -6.48
C ASN A 6 5.69 -0.76 -5.87
N ALA A 7 5.90 -1.35 -4.69
CA ALA A 7 4.85 -2.03 -3.95
C ALA A 7 3.70 -1.08 -3.58
N LEU A 8 4.00 0.14 -3.13
CA LEU A 8 2.97 1.14 -2.81
C LEU A 8 2.18 1.60 -4.03
N ALA A 9 2.84 1.78 -5.18
CA ALA A 9 2.19 2.15 -6.42
C ALA A 9 1.25 1.05 -6.92
N ALA A 10 1.64 -0.21 -6.80
CA ALA A 10 0.79 -1.36 -7.08
C ALA A 10 -0.43 -1.40 -6.14
N LEU A 11 -0.24 -1.12 -4.86
CA LEU A 11 -1.32 -1.02 -3.89
C LEU A 11 -2.27 0.14 -4.18
N ARG A 12 -1.77 1.30 -4.62
CA ARG A 12 -2.60 2.45 -5.01
C ARG A 12 -3.37 2.24 -6.30
N SER A 13 -2.91 1.36 -7.18
CA SER A 13 -3.57 1.03 -8.44
C SER A 13 -4.64 -0.06 -8.28
N LEU A 14 -4.68 -0.74 -7.12
CA LEU A 14 -5.75 -1.68 -6.77
C LEU A 14 -7.02 -0.90 -6.39
N GLU A 15 -8.17 -1.39 -6.83
CA GLU A 15 -9.44 -0.72 -6.59
C GLU A 15 -9.78 -0.66 -5.10
N PRO A 16 -10.31 0.48 -4.61
CA PRO A 16 -10.75 0.62 -3.23
C PRO A 16 -12.00 -0.25 -3.02
N GLY A 17 -11.79 -1.46 -2.52
CA GLY A 17 -12.85 -2.45 -2.30
C GLY A 17 -12.37 -3.89 -2.43
N GLU A 18 -11.25 -4.12 -3.13
CA GLU A 18 -10.65 -5.45 -3.24
C GLU A 18 -9.82 -5.80 -2.00
N GLN A 19 -9.80 -7.07 -1.62
CA GLN A 19 -9.10 -7.54 -0.42
C GLN A 19 -7.57 -7.48 -0.66
N ILE A 20 -6.96 -6.39 -0.23
CA ILE A 20 -5.52 -6.15 -0.44
C ILE A 20 -4.67 -7.14 0.36
N ASN A 21 -3.97 -8.03 -0.34
CA ASN A 21 -3.04 -8.97 0.27
C ASN A 21 -1.61 -8.39 0.33
N ILE A 22 -1.36 -7.54 1.34
CA ILE A 22 -0.08 -6.83 1.53
C ILE A 22 1.12 -7.78 1.56
N THR A 23 0.96 -8.97 2.15
CA THR A 23 2.01 -9.99 2.24
C THR A 23 2.42 -10.51 0.88
N GLN A 24 1.46 -10.69 -0.03
CA GLN A 24 1.69 -11.19 -1.37
C GLN A 24 2.38 -10.14 -2.24
N VAL A 25 1.98 -8.88 -2.10
CA VAL A 25 2.64 -7.74 -2.75
C VAL A 25 4.08 -7.59 -2.23
N ALA A 26 4.27 -7.66 -0.92
CA ALA A 26 5.61 -7.58 -0.31
C ALA A 26 6.56 -8.67 -0.82
N LYS A 27 6.07 -9.91 -0.94
CA LYS A 27 6.85 -11.02 -1.55
C LYS A 27 7.15 -10.77 -3.02
N LYS A 28 6.18 -10.29 -3.80
CA LYS A 28 6.34 -10.01 -5.24
C LYS A 28 7.40 -8.95 -5.51
N TYR A 29 7.47 -7.93 -4.67
CA TYR A 29 8.42 -6.81 -4.81
C TYR A 29 9.68 -6.96 -3.94
N GLY A 30 9.84 -8.06 -3.21
CA GLY A 30 11.00 -8.30 -2.34
C GLY A 30 11.16 -7.27 -1.23
N CYS A 31 10.07 -6.69 -0.72
CA CYS A 31 10.10 -5.68 0.32
C CYS A 31 9.57 -6.20 1.67
N ASN A 32 9.91 -5.50 2.75
CA ASN A 32 9.43 -5.87 4.07
C ASN A 32 7.91 -5.62 4.21
N CYS A 33 7.14 -6.67 4.48
CA CYS A 33 5.69 -6.61 4.65
C CYS A 33 5.26 -5.66 5.78
N THR A 34 6.01 -5.65 6.90
CA THR A 34 5.71 -4.82 8.06
C THR A 34 5.87 -3.33 7.73
N THR A 35 6.93 -2.99 6.99
CA THR A 35 7.18 -1.62 6.52
C THR A 35 6.13 -1.19 5.50
N LEU A 36 5.77 -2.09 4.57
CA LEU A 36 4.75 -1.84 3.56
C LEU A 36 3.37 -1.60 4.19
N SER A 37 2.98 -2.43 5.18
CA SER A 37 1.71 -2.31 5.90
C SER A 37 1.59 -1.02 6.70
N LYS A 38 2.65 -0.63 7.42
CA LYS A 38 2.69 0.66 8.15
C LYS A 38 2.53 1.85 7.21
N ARG A 39 3.26 1.88 6.10
CA ARG A 39 3.12 2.94 5.08
C ARG A 39 1.75 2.92 4.43
N TRP A 40 1.22 1.74 4.08
CA TRP A 40 -0.10 1.61 3.46
C TRP A 40 -1.21 2.14 4.36
N ARG A 41 -1.22 1.77 5.65
CA ARG A 41 -2.20 2.30 6.62
C ARG A 41 -2.06 3.80 6.83
N GLY A 42 -0.84 4.32 6.91
CA GLY A 42 -0.60 5.77 6.98
C GLY A 42 -1.10 6.52 5.74
N VAL A 43 -0.92 5.93 4.55
CA VAL A 43 -1.42 6.48 3.29
C VAL A 43 -2.95 6.39 3.20
N GLN A 44 -3.58 5.28 3.61
CA GLN A 44 -5.05 5.20 3.66
C GLN A 44 -5.64 6.20 4.66
N GLY A 45 -5.01 6.41 5.82
CA GLY A 45 -5.44 7.43 6.77
C GLY A 45 -5.43 8.84 6.16
N SER A 46 -4.40 9.16 5.38
CA SER A 46 -4.31 10.44 4.66
C SER A 46 -5.31 10.55 3.51
N ILE A 47 -5.56 9.48 2.75
CA ILE A 47 -6.57 9.46 1.67
C ILE A 47 -7.98 9.57 2.24
N ALA A 48 -8.28 8.90 3.35
CA ALA A 48 -9.56 8.99 4.05
C ALA A 48 -9.82 10.40 4.63
N GLN A 49 -8.78 11.12 5.03
CA GLN A 49 -8.90 12.53 5.39
C GLN A 49 -9.11 13.43 4.17
N LYS A 50 -8.49 13.11 3.03
CA LYS A 50 -8.59 13.91 1.80
C LYS A 50 -9.96 13.78 1.09
N LEU A 51 -10.68 12.67 1.29
CA LEU A 51 -12.04 12.48 0.76
C LEU A 51 -13.13 13.21 1.59
N LYS A 52 -12.76 13.84 2.71
CA LYS A 52 -13.69 14.53 3.62
C LYS A 52 -13.67 16.07 3.49
N ASN A 53 -12.98 16.63 2.50
CA ASN A 53 -12.91 18.07 2.27
C ASN A 53 -13.41 18.46 0.89
#